data_AF-A0A2L0MXI9-F1
#
_entry.id   AF-A0A2L0MXI9-F1
#
_cell.length_a   1.000
_cell.length_b   1.000
_cell.length_c   1.000
_cell.angle_alpha   90.00
_cell.angle_beta   90.00
_cell.angle_gamma   90.00
#
_symmetry.space_group_name_H-M   'P 1'
#
loop_
_entity.id
_entity.type
_entity.pdbx_description
1 polymer ?
#
loop_
_entity_poly.entity_id
_entity_poly.type
_entity_poly.pdbx_seq_one_letter_code
_entity_poly.pdbx_strand_id
1 'polypeptide(L)'
;MTVMQQDQRTGPPVSGLIAELTALAATGALDALRVGAALPGLTARYGEPWDGGPVDGAASGTHWFGWGSLQPVFCRCGLLERLFIPVWHGELELPVPGGGLRTVDSHVTESVLTAALSAAGLSWRTVTYENLSDQRTLELKPAEDVWVSFVLTDRENYDDPPLQDWVLSKAGLWGIDHARCPDAGSPDADSPDADSRGAGSPDAGPVDGR
;
A
#
# COMPACT_ATOMS: atom_id res chain seq x y z
N MET A 1 -48.15 -3.06 -29.55
CA MET A 1 -47.69 -3.32 -28.17
C MET A 1 -46.28 -3.89 -28.26
N THR A 2 -45.29 -3.05 -28.04
CA THR A 2 -43.86 -3.39 -28.08
C THR A 2 -43.48 -3.91 -26.70
N VAL A 3 -43.00 -5.15 -26.62
CA VAL A 3 -42.30 -5.64 -25.43
C VAL A 3 -40.83 -5.70 -25.81
N MET A 4 -40.09 -4.68 -25.40
CA MET A 4 -38.64 -4.73 -25.27
C MET A 4 -38.34 -5.57 -24.04
N GLN A 5 -37.90 -6.81 -24.22
CA GLN A 5 -37.34 -7.59 -23.14
C GLN A 5 -35.82 -7.38 -23.16
N GLN A 6 -35.35 -6.76 -22.10
CA GLN A 6 -33.97 -6.34 -21.92
C GLN A 6 -33.02 -7.53 -21.89
N ASP A 7 -31.98 -7.35 -22.68
CA ASP A 7 -30.78 -8.16 -22.82
C ASP A 7 -30.11 -8.38 -21.46
N GLN A 8 -30.21 -9.61 -20.93
CA GLN A 8 -29.47 -10.03 -19.75
C GLN A 8 -28.01 -10.24 -20.15
N ARG A 9 -27.20 -9.18 -20.11
CA ARG A 9 -25.73 -9.30 -20.15
C ARG A 9 -25.22 -9.89 -18.84
N THR A 10 -25.33 -11.20 -18.70
CA THR A 10 -24.57 -11.96 -17.72
C THR A 10 -23.17 -12.17 -18.30
N GLY A 11 -22.26 -11.23 -18.01
CA GLY A 11 -20.83 -11.50 -18.13
C GLY A 11 -20.43 -12.67 -17.22
N PRO A 12 -19.35 -13.40 -17.54
CA PRO A 12 -18.89 -14.51 -16.70
C PRO A 12 -18.60 -14.01 -15.27
N PRO A 13 -18.81 -14.84 -14.23
CA PRO A 13 -18.46 -14.47 -12.88
C PRO A 13 -16.95 -14.26 -12.79
N VAL A 14 -16.55 -13.00 -12.63
CA VAL A 14 -15.17 -12.62 -12.31
C VAL A 14 -14.87 -13.24 -10.94
N SER A 15 -14.29 -14.44 -10.93
CA SER A 15 -13.97 -15.18 -9.72
C SER A 15 -12.45 -15.16 -9.57
N GLY A 16 -11.94 -14.68 -8.44
CA GLY A 16 -10.50 -14.57 -8.19
C GLY A 16 -10.03 -13.14 -7.92
N LEU A 17 -8.70 -12.95 -7.93
CA LEU A 17 -8.03 -11.71 -7.53
C LEU A 17 -8.57 -10.47 -8.25
N ILE A 18 -8.89 -10.58 -9.54
CA ILE A 18 -9.38 -9.45 -10.34
C ILE A 18 -10.70 -8.85 -9.80
N ALA A 19 -11.60 -9.65 -9.23
CA ALA A 19 -12.81 -9.13 -8.59
C ALA A 19 -12.49 -8.35 -7.31
N GLU A 20 -11.51 -8.83 -6.55
CA GLU A 20 -11.06 -8.18 -5.32
C GLU A 20 -10.33 -6.87 -5.59
N LEU A 21 -9.49 -6.83 -6.63
CA LEU A 21 -8.84 -5.60 -7.10
C LEU A 21 -9.88 -4.59 -7.61
N THR A 22 -10.91 -5.06 -8.31
CA THR A 22 -12.00 -4.19 -8.77
C THR A 22 -12.81 -3.64 -7.60
N ALA A 23 -13.10 -4.48 -6.59
CA ALA A 23 -13.77 -4.05 -5.36
C ALA A 23 -12.92 -3.05 -4.56
N LEU A 24 -11.62 -3.30 -4.45
CA LEU A 24 -10.66 -2.39 -3.85
C LEU A 24 -10.66 -1.04 -4.56
N ALA A 25 -10.58 -1.04 -5.88
CA ALA A 25 -10.62 0.16 -6.70
C ALA A 25 -11.93 0.95 -6.54
N ALA A 26 -13.06 0.25 -6.44
CA ALA A 26 -14.38 0.86 -6.31
C ALA A 26 -14.64 1.43 -4.90
N THR A 27 -14.12 0.78 -3.86
CA THR A 27 -14.54 1.04 -2.47
C THR A 27 -13.42 1.56 -1.56
N GLY A 28 -12.16 1.45 -1.98
CA GLY A 28 -11.00 1.69 -1.11
C GLY A 28 -10.86 0.64 0.00
N ALA A 29 -11.41 -0.55 -0.18
CA ALA A 29 -11.38 -1.63 0.80
C ALA A 29 -11.15 -3.01 0.17
N LEU A 30 -10.31 -3.81 0.82
CA LEU A 30 -10.19 -5.24 0.59
C LEU A 30 -10.81 -5.97 1.79
N ASP A 31 -12.06 -6.41 1.66
CA ASP A 31 -12.86 -6.92 2.80
C ASP A 31 -12.90 -5.91 3.97
N ALA A 32 -12.36 -6.24 5.15
CA ALA A 32 -12.33 -5.32 6.29
C ALA A 32 -11.10 -4.39 6.28
N LEU A 33 -10.14 -4.64 5.39
CA LEU A 33 -8.93 -3.84 5.26
C LEU A 33 -9.23 -2.57 4.46
N ARG A 34 -9.38 -1.47 5.17
CA ARG A 34 -9.58 -0.13 4.62
C ARG A 34 -8.86 0.88 5.48
N VAL A 35 -8.51 2.04 4.92
CA VAL A 35 -7.91 3.13 5.68
C VAL A 35 -8.78 3.44 6.91
N GLY A 36 -8.14 3.59 8.07
CA GLY A 36 -8.80 3.79 9.36
C GLY A 36 -9.30 2.53 10.06
N ALA A 37 -9.11 1.33 9.50
CA ALA A 37 -9.44 0.09 10.19
C ALA A 37 -8.50 -0.16 11.38
N ALA A 38 -9.06 -0.50 12.54
CA ALA A 38 -8.27 -0.71 13.76
C ALA A 38 -7.63 -2.10 13.80
N LEU A 39 -6.33 -2.17 14.13
CA LEU A 39 -5.56 -3.41 14.24
C LEU A 39 -6.26 -4.47 15.11
N PRO A 40 -6.78 -4.18 16.32
CA PRO A 40 -7.47 -5.21 17.13
C PRO A 40 -8.69 -5.83 16.43
N GLY A 41 -9.43 -5.04 15.65
CA GLY A 41 -10.59 -5.53 14.90
C GLY A 41 -10.19 -6.44 13.75
N LEU A 42 -9.07 -6.12 13.09
CA LEU A 42 -8.50 -6.94 12.03
C LEU A 42 -7.89 -8.24 12.59
N THR A 43 -7.18 -8.16 13.70
CA THR A 43 -6.66 -9.34 14.43
C THR A 43 -7.78 -10.26 14.87
N ALA A 44 -8.88 -9.73 15.41
CA ALA A 44 -10.04 -10.53 15.76
C ALA A 44 -10.68 -11.24 14.54
N ARG A 45 -10.57 -10.65 13.34
CA ARG A 45 -11.15 -11.18 12.11
C ARG A 45 -10.24 -12.20 11.41
N TYR A 46 -8.95 -11.91 11.31
CA TYR A 46 -8.00 -12.67 10.48
C TYR A 46 -6.98 -13.48 11.29
N GLY A 47 -6.97 -13.34 12.62
CA GLY A 47 -5.95 -13.89 13.49
C GLY A 47 -4.76 -12.95 13.68
N GLU A 48 -3.79 -13.38 14.48
CA GLU A 48 -2.59 -12.59 14.78
C GLU A 48 -1.77 -12.36 13.50
N PRO A 49 -1.47 -11.10 13.13
CA PRO A 49 -0.53 -10.85 12.05
C PRO A 49 0.89 -11.19 12.49
N TRP A 50 1.77 -11.42 11.52
CA TRP A 50 3.20 -11.34 11.82
C TRP A 50 3.64 -9.88 11.90
N ASP A 51 4.65 -9.62 12.72
CA ASP A 51 5.21 -8.29 12.98
C ASP A 51 6.42 -8.04 12.09
N GLY A 52 6.34 -7.02 11.24
CA GLY A 52 7.40 -6.61 10.31
C GLY A 52 8.29 -5.50 10.84
N GLY A 53 7.96 -4.92 11.99
CA GLY A 53 8.72 -3.85 12.62
C GLY A 53 8.37 -2.43 12.14
N PRO A 54 9.11 -1.43 12.63
CA PRO A 54 8.91 -0.03 12.27
C PRO A 54 9.24 0.24 10.80
N VAL A 55 8.50 1.17 10.20
CA VAL A 55 8.78 1.64 8.84
C VAL A 55 9.72 2.84 8.90
N ASP A 56 10.95 2.67 8.41
CA ASP A 56 11.94 3.74 8.34
C ASP A 56 11.49 4.89 7.42
N GLY A 57 11.73 6.13 7.84
CA GLY A 57 11.46 7.33 7.03
C GLY A 57 9.98 7.70 6.85
N ALA A 58 9.05 6.96 7.43
CA ALA A 58 7.66 7.38 7.58
C ALA A 58 7.50 8.35 8.76
N ALA A 59 6.35 9.04 8.85
CA ALA A 59 5.99 9.80 10.05
C ALA A 59 6.26 8.93 11.29
N SER A 60 6.94 9.51 12.28
CA SER A 60 7.46 8.78 13.44
C SER A 60 6.38 7.90 14.07
N GLY A 61 6.63 6.58 14.12
CA GLY A 61 5.75 5.62 14.80
C GLY A 61 4.81 4.78 13.93
N THR A 62 4.98 4.74 12.60
CA THR A 62 4.28 3.74 11.78
C THR A 62 4.92 2.34 11.89
N HIS A 63 4.08 1.30 11.82
CA HIS A 63 4.48 -0.07 12.03
C HIS A 63 3.90 -1.00 10.96
N TRP A 64 4.73 -1.87 10.42
CA TRP A 64 4.36 -2.83 9.39
C TRP A 64 4.01 -4.18 9.99
N PHE A 65 2.93 -4.76 9.49
CA PHE A 65 2.47 -6.10 9.85
C PHE A 65 2.16 -6.90 8.58
N GLY A 66 1.87 -8.18 8.73
CA GLY A 66 1.31 -8.93 7.61
C GLY A 66 0.40 -10.10 7.94
N TRP A 67 -0.45 -10.40 6.96
CA TRP A 67 -1.30 -11.57 6.91
C TRP A 67 -1.10 -12.24 5.55
N GLY A 68 -0.34 -13.34 5.54
CA GLY A 68 0.11 -13.93 4.28
C GLY A 68 0.92 -12.91 3.47
N SER A 69 0.50 -12.67 2.23
CA SER A 69 1.12 -11.71 1.32
C SER A 69 0.67 -10.26 1.54
N LEU A 70 -0.36 -10.00 2.36
CA LEU A 70 -0.79 -8.62 2.63
C LEU A 70 0.17 -7.91 3.57
N GLN A 71 0.52 -6.68 3.21
CA GLN A 71 1.46 -5.82 3.93
C GLN A 71 0.78 -4.52 4.38
N PRO A 72 -0.09 -4.56 5.41
CA PRO A 72 -0.65 -3.38 6.05
C PRO A 72 0.38 -2.61 6.87
N VAL A 73 0.32 -1.29 6.79
CA VAL A 73 1.07 -0.35 7.63
C VAL A 73 0.09 0.42 8.48
N PHE A 74 0.32 0.38 9.79
CA PHE A 74 -0.52 1.04 10.78
C PHE A 74 0.18 2.26 11.34
N CYS A 75 -0.60 3.31 11.60
CA CYS A 75 -0.17 4.42 12.42
C CYS A 75 0.07 3.95 13.87
N ARG A 76 0.85 4.71 14.63
CA ARG A 76 1.06 4.53 16.07
C ARG A 76 -0.24 4.38 16.88
N CYS A 77 -1.33 5.00 16.42
CA CYS A 77 -2.64 4.90 17.06
C CYS A 77 -3.38 3.57 16.77
N GLY A 78 -2.79 2.69 15.97
CA GLY A 78 -3.34 1.37 15.63
C GLY A 78 -4.35 1.38 14.49
N LEU A 79 -4.45 2.47 13.73
CA LEU A 79 -5.32 2.55 12.54
C LEU A 79 -4.53 2.28 11.26
N LEU A 80 -5.14 1.53 10.33
CA LEU A 80 -4.56 1.22 9.03
C LEU A 80 -4.39 2.51 8.22
N GLU A 81 -3.16 2.79 7.80
CA GLU A 81 -2.82 3.97 7.03
C GLU A 81 -2.60 3.59 5.56
N ARG A 82 -1.89 2.48 5.34
CA ARG A 82 -1.53 1.98 4.01
C ARG A 82 -1.68 0.47 3.97
N LEU A 83 -2.00 -0.06 2.80
CA LEU A 83 -2.00 -1.48 2.51
C LEU A 83 -1.27 -1.69 1.20
N PHE A 84 -0.35 -2.66 1.20
CA PHE A 84 0.34 -3.10 0.00
C PHE A 84 0.05 -4.58 -0.28
N ILE A 85 -0.12 -4.89 -1.55
CA ILE A 85 -0.35 -6.24 -2.07
C ILE A 85 0.72 -6.50 -3.14
N PRO A 86 1.88 -7.07 -2.78
CA PRO A 86 2.87 -7.51 -3.75
C PRO A 86 2.31 -8.72 -4.52
N VAL A 87 2.10 -8.59 -5.83
CA VAL A 87 1.51 -9.65 -6.67
C VAL A 87 2.50 -10.31 -7.63
N TRP A 88 3.79 -9.98 -7.51
CA TRP A 88 4.88 -10.43 -8.37
C TRP A 88 5.32 -11.90 -8.20
N HIS A 89 4.74 -12.66 -7.26
CA HIS A 89 5.17 -14.03 -6.94
C HIS A 89 4.36 -15.15 -7.62
N GLY A 90 3.46 -14.82 -8.55
CA GLY A 90 2.59 -15.79 -9.25
C GLY A 90 1.44 -16.35 -8.39
N GLU A 91 1.65 -16.48 -7.08
CA GLU A 91 0.63 -16.81 -6.10
C GLU A 91 0.58 -15.76 -4.98
N LEU A 92 -0.62 -15.50 -4.47
CA LEU A 92 -0.87 -14.57 -3.38
C LEU A 92 -1.62 -15.30 -2.26
N GLU A 93 -1.10 -15.21 -1.04
CA GLU A 93 -1.76 -15.72 0.15
C GLU A 93 -2.57 -14.60 0.81
N LEU A 94 -3.89 -14.75 0.80
CA LEU A 94 -4.82 -13.76 1.36
C LEU A 94 -5.47 -14.28 2.64
N PRO A 95 -5.62 -13.45 3.68
CA PRO A 95 -6.31 -13.86 4.90
C PRO A 95 -7.78 -14.16 4.65
N VAL A 96 -8.29 -15.13 5.40
CA VAL A 96 -9.70 -15.51 5.41
C VAL A 96 -10.31 -15.15 6.76
N PRO A 97 -11.55 -14.62 6.81
CA PRO A 97 -12.24 -14.43 8.07
C PRO A 97 -12.35 -15.74 8.88
N GLY A 98 -12.04 -15.67 10.17
CA GLY A 98 -11.94 -16.86 11.04
C GLY A 98 -10.52 -17.44 11.13
N GLY A 99 -9.56 -16.84 10.44
CA GLY A 99 -8.16 -17.24 10.44
C GLY A 99 -7.78 -18.11 9.25
N GLY A 100 -6.46 -18.23 9.02
CA GLY A 100 -5.88 -18.97 7.90
C GLY A 100 -5.74 -18.13 6.63
N LEU A 101 -5.17 -18.76 5.61
CA LEU A 101 -4.84 -18.15 4.33
C LEU A 101 -5.49 -18.95 3.19
N ARG A 102 -5.85 -18.24 2.12
CA ARG A 102 -6.20 -18.84 0.83
C ARG A 102 -5.22 -18.37 -0.22
N THR A 103 -4.84 -19.28 -1.11
CA THR A 103 -3.99 -18.98 -2.25
C THR A 103 -4.85 -18.56 -3.44
N VAL A 104 -4.46 -17.48 -4.11
CA VAL A 104 -5.01 -17.06 -5.40
C VAL A 104 -3.89 -16.85 -6.41
N ASP A 105 -4.18 -17.11 -7.67
CA ASP A 105 -3.32 -16.71 -8.78
C ASP A 105 -3.20 -15.18 -8.79
N SER A 106 -1.96 -14.70 -8.76
CA SER A 106 -1.65 -13.27 -8.69
C SER A 106 -1.40 -12.65 -10.06
N HIS A 107 -1.32 -13.46 -11.12
CA HIS A 107 -1.03 -13.00 -12.46
C HIS A 107 -2.23 -12.28 -13.08
N VAL A 108 -2.17 -10.95 -13.09
CA VAL A 108 -3.18 -10.08 -13.69
C VAL A 108 -2.51 -9.17 -14.71
N THR A 109 -2.94 -9.24 -15.96
CA THR A 109 -2.47 -8.32 -17.00
C THR A 109 -3.24 -7.01 -16.97
N GLU A 110 -2.65 -5.95 -17.53
CA GLU A 110 -3.30 -4.65 -17.62
C GLU A 110 -4.59 -4.71 -18.46
N SER A 111 -4.60 -5.45 -19.57
CA SER A 111 -5.82 -5.58 -20.38
C SER A 111 -6.97 -6.18 -19.57
N VAL A 112 -6.69 -7.20 -18.75
CA VAL A 112 -7.69 -7.81 -17.87
C VAL A 112 -8.14 -6.82 -16.78
N LEU A 113 -7.19 -6.13 -16.15
CA LEU A 113 -7.46 -5.15 -15.11
C LEU A 113 -8.32 -3.98 -15.63
N THR A 114 -7.89 -3.33 -16.69
CA THR A 114 -8.57 -2.16 -17.27
C THR A 114 -9.93 -2.51 -17.86
N ALA A 115 -10.10 -3.71 -18.42
CA ALA A 115 -11.41 -4.20 -18.84
C ALA A 115 -12.37 -4.37 -17.66
N ALA A 116 -11.91 -4.92 -16.53
CA ALA A 116 -12.73 -5.08 -15.33
C ALA A 116 -13.10 -3.72 -14.70
N LEU A 117 -12.13 -2.81 -14.59
CA LEU A 117 -12.36 -1.45 -14.10
C LEU A 117 -13.37 -0.70 -14.99
N SER A 118 -13.23 -0.81 -16.32
CA SER A 118 -14.16 -0.22 -17.29
C SER A 118 -15.57 -0.81 -17.16
N ALA A 119 -15.68 -2.13 -17.03
CA ALA A 119 -16.96 -2.81 -16.85
C ALA A 119 -17.67 -2.39 -15.56
N ALA A 120 -16.91 -2.05 -14.52
CA ALA A 120 -17.42 -1.49 -13.27
C ALA A 120 -17.71 0.03 -13.34
N GLY A 121 -17.47 0.68 -14.48
CA GLY A 121 -17.68 2.12 -14.65
C GLY A 121 -16.68 2.99 -13.89
N LEU A 122 -15.50 2.45 -13.56
CA LEU A 122 -14.46 3.16 -12.83
C LEU A 122 -13.55 3.90 -13.80
N SER A 123 -13.22 5.14 -13.44
CA SER A 123 -12.23 5.95 -14.15
C SER A 123 -10.91 5.96 -13.37
N TRP A 124 -9.80 5.92 -14.08
CA TRP A 124 -8.46 6.00 -13.50
C TRP A 124 -7.60 6.99 -14.29
N ARG A 125 -6.50 7.44 -13.66
CA ARG A 125 -5.41 8.12 -14.35
C ARG A 125 -4.22 7.18 -14.50
N THR A 126 -3.50 7.28 -15.60
CA THR A 126 -2.21 6.60 -15.77
C THR A 126 -1.10 7.57 -15.42
N VAL A 127 -0.24 7.18 -14.48
CA VAL A 127 0.96 7.91 -14.06
C VAL A 127 2.18 7.18 -14.58
N THR A 128 3.07 7.92 -15.22
CA THR A 128 4.35 7.43 -15.76
C THR A 128 5.49 8.24 -15.16
N TYR A 129 6.66 7.64 -15.00
CA TYR A 129 7.82 8.29 -14.42
C TYR A 129 8.96 8.35 -15.44
N GLU A 130 9.62 9.49 -15.57
CA GLU A 130 10.69 9.71 -16.56
C GLU A 130 11.83 8.69 -16.43
N ASN A 131 12.16 8.29 -15.19
CA ASN A 131 13.27 7.38 -14.89
C ASN A 131 12.83 5.91 -14.66
N LEU A 132 11.54 5.59 -14.82
CA LEU A 132 11.01 4.23 -14.67
C LEU A 132 10.12 3.93 -15.89
N SER A 133 10.74 3.81 -17.07
CA SER A 133 10.03 3.59 -18.32
C SER A 133 9.40 2.19 -18.43
N ASP A 134 9.88 1.25 -17.62
CA ASP A 134 9.37 -0.12 -17.46
C ASP A 134 8.23 -0.21 -16.43
N GLN A 135 7.83 0.91 -15.82
CA GLN A 135 6.77 0.97 -14.82
C GLN A 135 5.72 2.05 -15.13
N ARG A 136 4.46 1.74 -14.88
CA ARG A 136 3.38 2.72 -14.83
C ARG A 136 2.37 2.38 -13.76
N THR A 137 1.65 3.39 -13.31
CA THR A 137 0.67 3.24 -12.23
C THR A 137 -0.70 3.66 -12.72
N LEU A 138 -1.70 2.80 -12.56
CA LEU A 138 -3.11 3.20 -12.65
C LEU A 138 -3.53 3.69 -11.26
N GLU A 139 -4.01 4.92 -11.16
CA GLU A 139 -4.46 5.49 -9.90
C GLU A 139 -5.95 5.84 -9.93
N LEU A 140 -6.63 5.45 -8.87
CA LEU A 140 -8.05 5.69 -8.63
C LEU A 140 -8.25 6.37 -7.29
N LYS A 141 -9.38 7.09 -7.18
CA LYS A 141 -9.76 7.83 -5.99
C LYS A 141 -11.18 7.44 -5.55
N PRO A 142 -11.36 6.32 -4.83
CA PRO A 142 -12.68 5.87 -4.39
C PRO A 142 -13.35 6.82 -3.37
N ALA A 143 -12.57 7.64 -2.66
CA ALA A 143 -13.07 8.67 -1.75
C ALA A 143 -12.13 9.89 -1.72
N GLU A 144 -12.57 10.99 -1.12
CA GLU A 144 -11.82 12.27 -1.10
C GLU A 144 -10.39 12.16 -0.55
N ASP A 145 -10.15 11.27 0.41
CA ASP A 145 -8.85 11.10 1.05
C ASP A 145 -8.33 9.67 0.94
N VAL A 146 -8.76 8.91 -0.08
CA VAL A 146 -8.35 7.53 -0.30
C VAL A 146 -7.93 7.34 -1.74
N TRP A 147 -6.74 6.77 -1.94
CA TRP A 147 -6.18 6.41 -3.23
C TRP A 147 -5.95 4.91 -3.31
N VAL A 148 -6.15 4.40 -4.52
CA VAL A 148 -5.77 3.04 -4.90
C VAL A 148 -4.80 3.14 -6.07
N SER A 149 -3.67 2.42 -6.01
CA SER A 149 -2.74 2.24 -7.13
C SER A 149 -2.68 0.80 -7.56
N PHE A 150 -2.53 0.64 -8.87
CA PHE A 150 -2.08 -0.58 -9.51
C PHE A 150 -0.78 -0.28 -10.26
N VAL A 151 0.33 -0.76 -9.72
CA VAL A 151 1.65 -0.64 -10.33
C VAL A 151 1.83 -1.79 -11.30
N LEU A 152 2.07 -1.44 -12.54
CA LEU A 152 2.24 -2.34 -13.67
C LEU A 152 3.69 -2.28 -14.15
N THR A 153 4.25 -3.43 -14.52
CA THR A 153 5.57 -3.53 -15.16
C THR A 153 5.45 -4.13 -16.55
N ASP A 154 6.35 -3.73 -17.45
CA ASP A 154 6.42 -4.30 -18.80
C ASP A 154 7.15 -5.65 -18.86
N ARG A 155 7.65 -6.15 -17.74
CA ARG A 155 8.43 -7.39 -17.61
C ARG A 155 8.15 -8.09 -16.28
N GLU A 156 8.42 -9.40 -16.23
CA GLU A 156 8.30 -10.20 -15.00
C GLU A 156 9.53 -10.02 -14.10
N ASN A 157 10.73 -10.09 -14.69
CA ASN A 157 12.00 -9.81 -14.01
C ASN A 157 12.76 -8.68 -14.72
N TYR A 158 13.68 -8.05 -14.00
CA TYR A 158 14.45 -6.90 -14.50
C TYR A 158 15.17 -7.16 -15.84
N ASP A 159 15.74 -8.37 -15.97
CA ASP A 159 16.52 -8.80 -17.14
C ASP A 159 15.68 -9.41 -18.27
N ASP A 160 14.37 -9.60 -18.06
CA ASP A 160 13.49 -10.19 -19.07
C ASP A 160 13.17 -9.20 -20.20
N PRO A 161 12.91 -9.70 -21.43
CA PRO A 161 12.41 -8.86 -22.50
C PRO A 161 11.00 -8.32 -22.15
N PRO A 162 10.60 -7.15 -22.69
CA PRO A 162 9.26 -6.63 -22.50
C PRO A 162 8.18 -7.62 -22.99
N LEU A 163 7.13 -7.73 -22.20
CA LEU A 163 5.92 -8.51 -22.46
C LEU A 163 5.04 -7.81 -23.49
N GLN A 164 4.11 -8.58 -24.07
CA GLN A 164 3.10 -8.03 -24.99
C GLN A 164 2.02 -7.22 -24.26
N ASP A 165 1.75 -7.58 -23.01
CA ASP A 165 0.82 -6.88 -22.12
C ASP A 165 1.53 -6.65 -20.78
N TRP A 166 1.26 -5.50 -20.17
CA TRP A 166 1.85 -5.17 -18.88
C TRP A 166 1.25 -6.05 -17.81
N VAL A 167 2.02 -6.36 -16.77
CA VAL A 167 1.59 -7.23 -15.66
C VAL A 167 1.53 -6.44 -14.37
N LEU A 168 0.53 -6.74 -13.54
CA LEU A 168 0.42 -6.18 -12.20
C LEU A 168 1.58 -6.69 -11.36
N SER A 169 2.35 -5.75 -10.81
CA SER A 169 3.47 -6.03 -9.90
C SER A 169 3.04 -5.78 -8.45
N LYS A 170 2.21 -4.75 -8.23
CA LYS A 170 1.75 -4.35 -6.90
C LYS A 170 0.40 -3.63 -6.95
N ALA A 171 -0.47 -3.93 -5.99
CA ALA A 171 -1.60 -3.06 -5.66
C ALA A 171 -1.34 -2.32 -4.34
N GLY A 172 -1.85 -1.10 -4.23
CA GLY A 172 -1.70 -0.25 -3.06
C GLY A 172 -3.00 0.45 -2.71
N LEU A 173 -3.21 0.67 -1.41
CA LEU A 173 -4.24 1.52 -0.84
C LEU A 173 -3.57 2.44 0.17
N TRP A 174 -3.87 3.74 0.11
CA TRP A 174 -3.41 4.70 1.11
C TRP A 174 -4.42 5.83 1.26
N GLY A 175 -4.43 6.47 2.41
CA GLY A 175 -5.19 7.70 2.62
C GLY A 175 -4.34 8.83 3.16
N ILE A 176 -4.91 10.03 3.20
CA ILE A 176 -4.32 11.15 3.95
C ILE A 176 -4.48 10.87 5.45
N ASP A 177 -3.54 11.41 6.23
CA ASP A 177 -3.54 11.37 7.70
C ASP A 177 -4.94 11.50 8.29
N HIS A 178 -5.29 10.61 9.22
CA HIS A 178 -6.57 10.69 9.89
C HIS A 178 -6.56 11.87 10.88
N ALA A 179 -7.51 12.79 10.72
CA ALA A 179 -7.61 14.06 11.46
C ALA A 179 -7.64 13.98 13.01
N ARG A 180 -7.74 12.76 13.58
CA ARG A 180 -7.68 12.49 15.03
C ARG A 180 -6.45 11.71 15.45
N CYS A 181 -5.39 11.73 14.64
CA CYS A 181 -4.09 11.24 15.12
C CYS A 181 -3.68 12.13 16.31
N PRO A 182 -3.45 11.58 17.51
CA PRO A 182 -3.11 12.39 18.69
C PRO A 182 -1.85 13.25 18.50
N ASP A 183 -1.04 12.98 17.46
CA ASP A 183 0.22 13.68 17.18
C ASP A 183 0.18 14.59 15.93
N ALA A 184 -0.99 14.95 15.37
CA ALA A 184 -1.05 16.00 14.34
C ALA A 184 -0.69 17.41 14.86
N GLY A 185 -0.26 17.54 16.12
CA GLY A 185 -0.11 18.79 16.85
C GLY A 185 1.07 18.90 17.81
N SER A 186 2.16 18.14 17.62
CA SER A 186 3.42 18.44 18.31
C SER A 186 4.57 18.49 17.28
N PRO A 187 5.05 19.70 16.90
CA PRO A 187 6.41 19.77 16.38
C PRO A 187 7.36 19.23 17.45
N ASP A 188 8.47 18.62 17.03
CA ASP A 188 9.60 18.25 17.89
C ASP A 188 10.11 19.47 18.66
N ALA A 189 9.42 19.83 19.73
CA ALA A 189 9.84 20.80 20.72
C ALA A 189 10.49 20.01 21.84
N ASP A 190 11.67 19.45 21.55
CA ASP A 190 12.75 19.20 22.52
C ASP A 190 13.95 18.56 21.80
N SER A 191 14.54 19.31 20.87
CA SER A 191 15.99 19.22 20.70
C SER A 191 16.60 20.37 21.51
N PRO A 192 17.08 20.13 22.74
CA PRO A 192 17.79 21.17 23.48
C PRO A 192 19.16 21.38 22.82
N ASP A 193 19.22 22.29 21.85
CA ASP A 193 20.42 23.10 21.65
C ASP A 193 20.50 24.10 22.80
N ALA A 194 21.21 23.72 23.86
CA ALA A 194 21.65 24.63 24.90
C ALA A 194 23.06 24.24 25.37
N ASP A 195 24.04 24.93 24.78
CA ASP A 195 25.23 25.47 25.41
C ASP A 195 25.94 24.62 26.50
N SER A 196 27.14 24.18 26.15
CA SER A 196 28.25 24.09 27.11
C SER A 196 29.48 24.78 26.52
N ARG A 197 29.42 26.12 26.42
CA ARG A 197 30.63 26.94 26.39
C ARG A 197 31.16 27.09 27.81
N GLY A 198 32.39 26.61 28.02
CA GLY A 198 33.37 27.28 28.87
C GLY A 198 33.84 26.49 30.09
N ALA A 199 35.06 25.94 30.01
CA ALA A 199 36.13 26.20 30.99
C ALA A 199 37.42 25.47 30.59
N GLY A 200 38.53 26.23 30.51
CA GLY A 200 39.88 25.69 30.75
C GLY A 200 40.80 25.62 29.53
N SER A 201 41.47 26.72 29.22
CA SER A 201 42.86 26.63 28.71
C SER A 201 43.75 26.04 29.80
N PRO A 202 44.68 25.15 29.46
CA PRO A 202 45.97 25.10 30.14
C PRO A 202 47.06 25.63 29.21
N ASP A 203 47.64 26.70 29.69
CA ASP A 203 48.95 27.23 29.34
C ASP A 203 50.03 26.21 29.77
N ALA A 204 50.92 25.80 28.86
CA ALA A 204 52.15 25.11 29.18
C ALA A 204 53.20 25.43 28.11
N GLY A 205 54.12 26.32 28.47
CA GLY A 205 55.36 26.60 27.76
C GLY A 205 56.38 25.43 27.79
N PRO A 206 57.66 25.71 27.51
CA PRO A 206 58.45 25.02 26.51
C PRO A 206 59.18 23.77 27.01
N VAL A 207 59.48 22.84 26.09
CA VAL A 207 60.49 21.79 26.30
C VAL A 207 61.73 22.07 25.45
N ASP A 208 62.79 22.45 26.15
CA ASP A 208 64.17 22.48 25.67
C ASP A 208 64.68 21.07 25.35
N GLY A 209 65.60 21.00 24.40
CA GLY A 209 66.09 19.75 23.81
C GLY A 209 67.10 18.95 24.64
N ARG A 210 67.32 17.73 24.15
CA ARG A 210 68.61 17.03 24.10
C ARG A 210 68.59 15.97 23.01
#